data_AF-A0A2N1R4C8-F1
#
_entry.id   AF-A0A2N1R4C8-F1
#
_cell.length_a   1.000
_cell.length_b   1.000
_cell.length_c   1.000
_cell.angle_alpha   90.00
_cell.angle_beta   90.00
_cell.angle_gamma   90.00
#
_symmetry.space_group_name_H-M   'P 1'
#
loop_
_entity.id
_entity.type
_entity.pdbx_description
1 polymer ?
#
loop_
_entity_poly.entity_id
_entity_poly.type
_entity_poly.pdbx_seq_one_letter_code
_entity_poly.pdbx_strand_id
1 'polypeptide(L)'
;MKNKFLKAALLALAITSPALPASAEDGLSSGARAWLAERREIVFAGQLAYPPFEFVDRRSGEYTGMSPELIRWIATEFGFTAVFKPMTFEAAQEAVNSGIADALTGIFRSEVRARRYDFSAEVFEVPASIFVRSERTDIGMSSDLDGKRVAVQRGDYAIEYLTGAGLDVRFVYTDDFRSALALVASGEADAMVGDEQIVLYHIYDDRLSDRIKKTSSPLYVGQDCMAVATGNAILLSVLDTGIRRARETGTLDTINRKWMGVSLALETKRSTWWRTFGLAMAGAALLVALVVVIKVREQSIAGTACSELRRTIAEQDARIEALTAANARLRLDLEARSRLEEDKRRIDAESAARRVEELTRCAIAAAFDSTKAHDKPVAS
;
A
#
# COMPACT_ATOMS: atom_id res chain seq x y z
N MET A 1 -22.95 -66.50 72.81
CA MET A 1 -24.39 -66.83 72.72
C MET A 1 -25.23 -65.60 73.05
N LYS A 2 -25.93 -65.06 72.03
CA LYS A 2 -27.30 -64.48 72.02
C LYS A 2 -27.61 -63.29 72.97
N ASN A 3 -27.71 -62.07 72.43
CA ASN A 3 -28.94 -61.35 72.02
C ASN A 3 -29.65 -60.67 73.22
N LYS A 4 -30.07 -59.39 73.22
CA LYS A 4 -30.62 -58.57 72.13
C LYS A 4 -30.95 -57.15 72.67
N PHE A 5 -31.00 -56.17 71.75
CA PHE A 5 -31.81 -54.93 71.74
C PHE A 5 -31.26 -53.55 72.20
N LEU A 6 -31.21 -52.68 71.18
CA LEU A 6 -31.67 -51.28 71.11
C LEU A 6 -30.85 -50.13 71.73
N LYS A 7 -30.22 -49.35 70.84
CA LYS A 7 -30.37 -47.89 70.62
C LYS A 7 -29.16 -47.41 69.79
N ALA A 8 -29.27 -47.35 68.47
CA ALA A 8 -29.70 -46.16 67.71
C ALA A 8 -28.75 -44.95 67.89
N ALA A 9 -27.77 -44.83 66.98
CA ALA A 9 -27.13 -43.56 66.61
C ALA A 9 -26.41 -43.73 65.25
N LEU A 10 -27.21 -43.84 64.19
CA LEU A 10 -26.76 -43.65 62.82
C LEU A 10 -26.64 -42.13 62.61
N LEU A 11 -25.42 -41.60 62.69
CA LEU A 11 -25.12 -40.27 62.19
C LEU A 11 -25.01 -40.39 60.67
N ALA A 12 -26.14 -40.22 59.98
CA ALA A 12 -26.17 -40.08 58.54
C ALA A 12 -25.42 -38.79 58.17
N LEU A 13 -24.18 -38.95 57.68
CA LEU A 13 -23.49 -37.89 56.96
C LEU A 13 -24.24 -37.72 55.64
N ALA A 14 -25.23 -36.82 55.64
CA ALA A 14 -25.86 -36.37 54.42
C ALA A 14 -24.77 -35.72 53.56
N ILE A 15 -24.30 -36.46 52.55
CA ILE A 15 -23.59 -35.87 51.42
C ILE A 15 -24.65 -35.05 50.71
N THR A 16 -24.81 -33.81 51.14
CA THR A 16 -25.44 -32.77 50.35
C THR A 16 -24.58 -32.63 49.10
N SER A 17 -25.00 -33.31 48.02
CA SER A 17 -24.54 -32.93 46.68
C SER A 17 -24.75 -31.43 46.58
N PRO A 18 -23.71 -30.62 46.30
CA PRO A 18 -23.95 -29.23 45.97
C PRO A 18 -24.85 -29.25 44.73
N ALA A 19 -26.09 -28.81 44.89
CA ALA A 19 -26.90 -28.42 43.76
C ALA A 19 -26.04 -27.45 42.95
N LEU A 20 -25.74 -27.82 41.70
CA LEU A 20 -25.15 -26.90 40.73
C LEU A 20 -25.95 -25.60 40.82
N PRO A 21 -25.28 -24.44 40.99
CA PRO A 21 -26.00 -23.17 40.96
C PRO A 21 -26.72 -23.08 39.61
N ALA A 22 -28.04 -22.96 39.67
CA ALA A 22 -28.86 -22.67 38.51
C ALA A 22 -28.40 -21.35 37.89
N SER A 23 -28.00 -21.44 36.62
CA SER A 23 -27.88 -20.38 35.62
C SER A 23 -27.12 -19.12 36.04
N ALA A 24 -25.89 -18.99 35.56
CA ALA A 24 -25.49 -17.69 35.01
C ALA A 24 -26.58 -17.26 34.02
N GLU A 25 -27.04 -16.01 34.06
CA GLU A 25 -28.14 -15.54 33.21
C GLU A 25 -27.82 -15.83 31.73
N ASP A 26 -28.49 -16.83 31.16
CA ASP A 26 -28.32 -17.21 29.75
C ASP A 26 -29.04 -16.23 28.80
N GLY A 27 -29.67 -15.19 29.35
CA GLY A 27 -30.37 -14.14 28.60
C GLY A 27 -31.72 -14.55 28.02
N LEU A 28 -32.19 -15.79 28.23
CA LEU A 28 -33.52 -16.22 27.78
C LEU A 28 -34.62 -15.72 28.72
N SER A 29 -35.75 -15.30 28.13
CA SER A 29 -36.96 -14.98 28.89
C SER A 29 -37.55 -16.24 29.55
N SER A 30 -38.32 -16.06 30.63
CA SER A 30 -39.04 -17.16 31.28
C SER A 30 -39.98 -17.89 30.31
N GLY A 31 -40.64 -17.16 29.41
CA GLY A 31 -41.49 -17.73 28.37
C GLY A 31 -40.71 -18.59 27.37
N ALA A 32 -39.54 -18.13 26.92
CA ALA A 32 -38.67 -18.91 26.03
C ALA A 32 -38.18 -20.21 26.69
N ARG A 33 -37.79 -20.14 27.97
CA ARG A 33 -37.39 -21.34 28.73
C ARG A 33 -38.53 -22.35 28.88
N ALA A 34 -39.73 -21.87 29.22
CA ALA A 34 -40.90 -22.74 29.33
C ALA A 34 -41.20 -23.43 27.98
N TRP A 35 -41.16 -22.66 26.89
CA TRP A 35 -41.36 -23.20 25.54
C TRP A 35 -40.32 -24.26 25.16
N LEU A 36 -39.03 -24.05 25.46
CA LEU A 36 -37.97 -25.05 25.22
C LEU A 36 -38.13 -26.30 26.08
N ALA A 37 -38.64 -26.17 27.32
CA ALA A 37 -38.89 -27.31 28.19
C ALA A 37 -40.02 -28.22 27.65
N GLU A 38 -41.02 -27.63 26.97
CA GLU A 38 -42.12 -28.33 26.31
C GLU A 38 -41.71 -28.90 24.94
N ARG A 39 -40.88 -28.17 24.18
CA ARG A 39 -40.37 -28.55 22.86
C ARG A 39 -38.87 -28.85 22.90
N ARG A 40 -38.55 -30.12 23.11
CA ARG A 40 -37.15 -30.59 23.18
C ARG A 40 -36.45 -30.70 21.83
N GLU A 41 -37.21 -30.78 20.74
CA GLU A 41 -36.67 -30.90 19.38
C GLU A 41 -37.11 -29.71 18.52
N ILE A 42 -36.15 -29.12 17.81
CA ILE A 42 -36.37 -28.03 16.88
C ILE A 42 -35.80 -28.47 15.53
N VAL A 43 -36.63 -28.42 14.49
CA VAL A 43 -36.29 -28.85 13.14
C VAL A 43 -35.77 -27.68 12.33
N PHE A 44 -34.53 -27.77 11.89
CA PHE A 44 -33.87 -26.80 11.03
C PHE A 44 -33.78 -27.33 9.59
N ALA A 45 -34.37 -26.61 8.63
CA ALA A 45 -34.18 -26.86 7.21
C ALA A 45 -33.00 -26.03 6.70
N GLY A 46 -32.17 -26.62 5.83
CA GLY A 46 -31.02 -25.94 5.25
C GLY A 46 -30.55 -26.58 3.96
N GLN A 47 -29.58 -25.96 3.29
CA GLN A 47 -29.12 -26.32 1.95
C GLN A 47 -28.18 -27.54 1.92
N LEU A 48 -28.40 -28.46 0.98
CA LEU A 48 -27.54 -29.63 0.74
C LEU A 48 -26.10 -29.27 0.31
N ALA A 49 -25.94 -28.17 -0.41
CA ALA A 49 -24.71 -27.83 -1.14
C ALA A 49 -24.43 -26.32 -1.11
N TYR A 50 -24.16 -25.78 0.07
CA TYR A 50 -23.85 -24.35 0.27
C TYR A 50 -22.59 -24.16 1.15
N PRO A 51 -21.43 -24.76 0.78
CA PRO A 51 -20.20 -24.66 1.57
C PRO A 51 -19.56 -23.27 1.50
N PRO A 52 -18.99 -22.75 2.61
CA PRO A 52 -18.75 -23.44 3.89
C PRO A 52 -19.87 -23.25 4.93
N PHE A 53 -20.98 -22.59 4.57
CA PHE A 53 -22.06 -22.26 5.51
C PHE A 53 -22.85 -23.50 5.93
N GLU A 54 -23.29 -24.30 4.97
CA GLU A 54 -23.98 -25.55 5.24
C GLU A 54 -23.98 -26.50 4.04
N PHE A 55 -23.63 -27.76 4.29
CA PHE A 55 -23.54 -28.76 3.24
C PHE A 55 -23.45 -30.16 3.84
N VAL A 56 -23.72 -31.18 3.02
CA VAL A 56 -23.41 -32.57 3.38
C VAL A 56 -21.96 -32.85 3.00
N ASP A 57 -21.11 -33.16 3.99
CA ASP A 57 -19.73 -33.54 3.74
C ASP A 57 -19.67 -34.85 2.96
N ARG A 58 -19.00 -34.84 1.81
CA ARG A 58 -18.95 -36.01 0.91
C ARG A 58 -18.23 -37.20 1.51
N ARG A 59 -17.37 -37.00 2.52
CA ARG A 59 -16.56 -38.07 3.13
C ARG A 59 -17.26 -38.69 4.33
N SER A 60 -17.81 -37.89 5.24
CA SER A 60 -18.52 -38.40 6.43
C SER A 60 -20.00 -38.66 6.16
N GLY A 61 -20.60 -38.00 5.16
CA GLY A 61 -22.05 -37.99 4.95
C GLY A 61 -22.81 -37.13 5.96
N GLU A 62 -22.10 -36.40 6.84
CA GLU A 62 -22.72 -35.58 7.87
C GLU A 62 -23.09 -34.19 7.35
N TYR A 63 -24.22 -33.67 7.84
CA TYR A 63 -24.57 -32.28 7.61
C TYR A 63 -23.70 -31.36 8.47
N THR A 64 -22.90 -30.51 7.84
CA THR A 64 -21.87 -29.71 8.50
C THR A 64 -21.76 -28.32 7.88
N GLY A 65 -20.91 -27.47 8.46
CA GLY A 65 -20.72 -26.09 8.06
C GLY A 65 -20.86 -25.12 9.23
N MET A 66 -20.70 -23.83 8.92
CA MET A 66 -20.79 -22.73 9.89
C MET A 66 -22.16 -22.67 10.58
N SER A 67 -23.25 -22.76 9.82
CA SER A 67 -24.61 -22.62 10.37
C SER A 67 -25.00 -23.82 11.26
N PRO A 68 -24.80 -25.09 10.85
CA PRO A 68 -25.06 -26.23 11.73
C PRO A 68 -24.19 -26.24 12.99
N GLU A 69 -22.93 -25.79 12.92
CA GLU A 69 -22.07 -25.67 14.10
C GLU A 69 -22.57 -24.61 15.09
N LEU A 70 -22.96 -23.44 14.59
CA LEU A 70 -23.56 -22.40 15.43
C LEU A 70 -24.84 -22.91 16.09
N ILE A 71 -25.72 -23.56 15.33
CA ILE A 71 -27.00 -24.06 15.85
C ILE A 71 -26.78 -25.16 16.90
N ARG A 72 -25.84 -26.09 16.69
CA ARG A 72 -25.50 -27.11 17.69
C ARG A 72 -24.95 -26.50 18.98
N TRP A 73 -24.16 -25.43 18.85
CA TRP A 73 -23.68 -24.70 20.01
C TRP A 73 -24.83 -24.03 20.77
N ILE A 74 -25.73 -23.33 20.07
CA ILE A 74 -26.94 -22.73 20.66
C ILE A 74 -27.82 -23.80 21.33
N ALA A 75 -27.99 -24.94 20.68
CA ALA A 75 -28.74 -26.09 21.21
C ALA A 75 -28.15 -26.61 22.52
N THR A 76 -26.82 -26.67 22.60
CA THR A 76 -26.09 -27.08 23.81
C THR A 76 -26.25 -26.05 24.93
N GLU A 77 -26.13 -24.75 24.61
CA GLU A 77 -26.27 -23.67 25.60
C GLU A 77 -27.67 -23.62 26.21
N PHE A 78 -28.72 -23.87 25.41
CA PHE A 78 -30.10 -23.71 25.84
C PHE A 78 -30.84 -25.03 26.10
N GLY A 79 -30.16 -26.16 25.95
CA GLY A 79 -30.68 -27.47 26.34
C GLY A 79 -31.78 -28.04 25.44
N PHE A 80 -31.75 -27.76 24.14
CA PHE A 80 -32.63 -28.37 23.14
C PHE A 80 -31.86 -29.27 22.17
N THR A 81 -32.59 -30.09 21.40
CA THR A 81 -32.04 -30.96 20.35
C THR A 81 -32.30 -30.32 18.99
N ALA A 82 -31.23 -30.00 18.26
CA ALA A 82 -31.32 -29.51 16.88
C ALA A 82 -31.39 -30.70 15.91
N VAL A 83 -32.48 -30.77 15.14
CA VAL A 83 -32.67 -31.77 14.08
C VAL A 83 -32.51 -31.08 12.73
N PHE A 84 -31.50 -31.49 11.95
CA PHE A 84 -31.25 -30.89 10.64
C PHE A 84 -31.88 -31.69 9.52
N LYS A 85 -32.57 -31.02 8.59
CA LYS A 85 -33.12 -31.57 7.36
C LYS A 85 -32.49 -30.87 6.16
N PRO A 86 -31.38 -31.40 5.61
CA PRO A 86 -30.77 -30.81 4.42
C PRO A 86 -31.62 -31.10 3.19
N MET A 87 -31.88 -30.07 2.38
CA MET A 87 -32.66 -30.15 1.14
C MET A 87 -32.20 -29.06 0.13
N THR A 88 -32.88 -28.94 -1.02
CA THR A 88 -32.66 -27.80 -1.93
C THR A 88 -33.14 -26.51 -1.27
N PHE A 89 -32.57 -25.35 -1.62
CA PHE A 89 -32.92 -24.08 -0.96
C PHE A 89 -34.41 -23.72 -1.07
N GLU A 90 -35.01 -23.91 -2.23
CA GLU A 90 -36.46 -23.69 -2.44
C GLU A 90 -37.31 -24.62 -1.55
N ALA A 91 -36.95 -25.90 -1.47
CA ALA A 91 -37.62 -26.84 -0.56
C ALA A 91 -37.44 -26.46 0.91
N ALA A 92 -36.28 -25.95 1.31
CA ALA A 92 -36.01 -25.52 2.69
C ALA A 92 -36.89 -24.33 3.06
N GLN A 93 -37.00 -23.35 2.15
CA GLN A 93 -37.91 -22.23 2.28
C GLN A 93 -39.36 -22.72 2.46
N GLU A 94 -39.83 -23.64 1.61
CA GLU A 94 -41.19 -24.16 1.68
C GLU A 94 -41.45 -25.03 2.92
N ALA A 95 -40.46 -25.80 3.38
CA ALA A 95 -40.57 -26.60 4.60
C ALA A 95 -40.87 -25.75 5.82
N VAL A 96 -40.28 -24.55 5.92
CA VAL A 96 -40.55 -23.62 7.03
C VAL A 96 -41.93 -22.97 6.87
N ASN A 97 -42.30 -22.54 5.67
CA ASN A 97 -43.60 -21.92 5.42
C ASN A 97 -44.78 -22.87 5.68
N SER A 98 -44.60 -24.16 5.38
CA SER A 98 -45.60 -25.21 5.58
C SER A 98 -45.58 -25.81 7.00
N GLY A 99 -44.64 -25.39 7.85
CA GLY A 99 -44.49 -25.90 9.23
C GLY A 99 -43.88 -27.30 9.33
N ILE A 100 -43.28 -27.83 8.25
CA ILE A 100 -42.51 -29.10 8.25
C ILE A 100 -41.16 -28.94 8.97
N ALA A 101 -40.62 -27.73 8.96
CA ALA A 101 -39.45 -27.29 9.72
C ALA A 101 -39.80 -26.05 10.55
N ASP A 102 -39.16 -25.89 11.71
CA ASP A 102 -39.39 -24.76 12.61
C ASP A 102 -38.59 -23.52 12.20
N ALA A 103 -37.40 -23.72 11.62
CA ALA A 103 -36.50 -22.64 11.21
C ALA A 103 -35.71 -22.99 9.94
N LEU A 104 -35.34 -21.94 9.20
CA LEU A 104 -34.38 -21.95 8.10
C LEU A 104 -33.01 -21.52 8.66
N THR A 105 -31.97 -22.26 8.30
CA THR A 105 -30.60 -22.08 8.81
C THR A 105 -29.86 -20.88 8.21
N GLY A 106 -30.19 -20.48 6.99
CA GLY A 106 -29.59 -19.38 6.25
C GLY A 106 -30.53 -18.85 5.17
N ILE A 107 -30.68 -17.53 5.10
CA ILE A 107 -31.47 -16.81 4.11
C ILE A 107 -31.13 -15.32 4.17
N PHE A 108 -30.99 -14.67 3.01
CA PHE A 108 -30.83 -13.22 2.98
C PHE A 108 -32.13 -12.51 3.31
N ARG A 109 -32.03 -11.53 4.22
CA ARG A 109 -33.12 -10.62 4.58
C ARG A 109 -33.56 -9.80 3.35
N SER A 110 -34.87 -9.75 3.10
CA SER A 110 -35.47 -8.84 2.11
C SER A 110 -36.89 -8.45 2.52
N GLU A 111 -37.39 -7.33 1.96
CA GLU A 111 -38.77 -6.88 2.20
C GLU A 111 -39.82 -7.88 1.68
N VAL A 112 -39.55 -8.54 0.55
CA VAL A 112 -40.45 -9.54 -0.03
C VAL A 112 -40.55 -10.76 0.89
N ARG A 113 -39.40 -11.24 1.37
CA ARG A 113 -39.31 -12.40 2.25
C ARG A 113 -39.84 -12.13 3.66
N ALA A 114 -39.76 -10.88 4.15
CA ALA A 114 -40.32 -10.46 5.43
C ALA A 114 -41.86 -10.61 5.53
N ARG A 115 -42.54 -10.88 4.41
CA ARG A 115 -43.97 -11.22 4.40
C ARG A 115 -44.26 -12.65 4.82
N ARG A 116 -43.26 -13.54 4.77
CA ARG A 116 -43.38 -14.97 5.07
C ARG A 116 -42.55 -15.37 6.29
N TYR A 117 -41.50 -14.62 6.57
CA TYR A 117 -40.53 -14.94 7.60
C TYR A 117 -40.30 -13.80 8.58
N ASP A 118 -40.05 -14.19 9.83
CA ASP A 118 -39.35 -13.33 10.79
C ASP A 118 -37.87 -13.74 10.83
N PHE A 119 -36.98 -12.76 10.69
CA PHE A 119 -35.55 -12.98 10.57
C PHE A 119 -34.82 -12.69 11.87
N SER A 120 -33.88 -13.58 12.24
CA SER A 120 -32.96 -13.35 13.33
C SER A 120 -32.05 -12.15 13.08
N ALA A 121 -31.25 -11.79 14.07
CA ALA A 121 -30.04 -11.02 13.89
C ALA A 121 -29.20 -11.63 12.76
N GLU A 122 -28.57 -10.77 11.97
CA GLU A 122 -27.60 -11.16 10.95
C GLU A 122 -26.52 -12.03 11.58
N VAL A 123 -26.13 -13.10 10.89
CA VAL A 123 -25.07 -14.02 11.29
C VAL A 123 -23.82 -13.73 10.47
N PHE A 124 -23.95 -13.66 9.14
CA PHE A 124 -22.84 -13.45 8.22
C PHE A 124 -23.19 -12.43 7.13
N GLU A 125 -22.18 -11.69 6.67
CA GLU A 125 -22.25 -10.90 5.44
C GLU A 125 -21.69 -11.70 4.27
N VAL A 126 -22.48 -11.83 3.20
CA VAL A 126 -22.12 -12.65 2.04
C VAL A 126 -22.22 -11.82 0.76
N PRO A 127 -21.10 -11.38 0.16
CA PRO A 127 -21.13 -10.68 -1.11
C PRO A 127 -21.59 -11.62 -2.23
N ALA A 128 -22.38 -11.08 -3.17
CA ALA A 128 -22.77 -11.78 -4.38
C ALA A 128 -22.27 -11.04 -5.62
N SER A 129 -21.80 -11.78 -6.62
CA SER A 129 -21.14 -11.23 -7.81
C SER A 129 -21.55 -11.92 -9.11
N ILE A 130 -21.19 -11.30 -10.22
CA ILE A 130 -21.33 -11.86 -11.56
C ILE A 130 -20.13 -12.77 -11.88
N PHE A 131 -20.41 -13.97 -12.35
CA PHE A 131 -19.43 -14.91 -12.86
C PHE A 131 -19.76 -15.31 -14.30
N VAL A 132 -18.75 -15.29 -15.16
CA VAL A 132 -18.88 -15.60 -16.60
C VAL A 132 -17.69 -16.46 -17.06
N ARG A 133 -17.76 -16.99 -18.28
CA ARG A 133 -16.61 -17.67 -18.86
C ARG A 133 -15.42 -16.71 -19.06
N SER A 134 -14.21 -17.19 -18.82
CA SER A 134 -13.00 -16.38 -18.73
C SER A 134 -12.70 -15.56 -19.99
N GLU A 135 -13.08 -16.06 -21.16
CA GLU A 135 -12.91 -15.39 -22.45
C GLU A 135 -13.92 -14.25 -22.72
N ARG A 136 -15.05 -14.18 -21.99
CA ARG A 136 -16.06 -13.13 -22.21
C ARG A 136 -15.59 -11.78 -21.68
N THR A 137 -15.77 -10.73 -22.47
CA THR A 137 -15.45 -9.35 -22.07
C THR A 137 -16.67 -8.43 -22.11
N ASP A 138 -17.83 -8.93 -22.53
CA ASP A 138 -19.05 -8.16 -22.75
C ASP A 138 -19.93 -7.97 -21.51
N ILE A 139 -19.59 -8.62 -20.38
CA ILE A 139 -20.37 -8.57 -19.13
C ILE A 139 -19.45 -8.21 -17.97
N GLY A 140 -19.48 -6.94 -17.53
CA GLY A 140 -18.68 -6.42 -16.43
C GLY A 140 -19.50 -5.82 -15.28
N MET A 141 -20.74 -5.42 -15.54
CA MET A 141 -21.63 -4.80 -14.56
C MET A 141 -23.07 -5.33 -14.68
N SER A 142 -23.92 -4.98 -13.71
CA SER A 142 -25.30 -5.48 -13.64
C SER A 142 -26.13 -5.16 -14.89
N SER A 143 -25.98 -3.97 -15.49
CA SER A 143 -26.70 -3.59 -16.71
C SER A 143 -26.38 -4.46 -17.92
N ASP A 144 -25.19 -5.09 -17.96
CA ASP A 144 -24.78 -5.94 -19.07
C ASP A 144 -25.50 -7.31 -19.07
N LEU A 145 -26.23 -7.61 -18.00
CA LEU A 145 -27.05 -8.81 -17.87
C LEU A 145 -28.38 -8.71 -18.63
N ASP A 146 -28.77 -7.52 -19.08
CA ASP A 146 -30.03 -7.31 -19.80
C ASP A 146 -30.08 -8.14 -21.10
N GLY A 147 -31.17 -8.88 -21.27
CA GLY A 147 -31.36 -9.85 -22.36
C GLY A 147 -30.49 -11.11 -22.29
N LYS A 148 -29.60 -11.26 -21.30
CA LYS A 148 -28.71 -12.43 -21.16
C LYS A 148 -29.41 -13.61 -20.47
N ARG A 149 -28.90 -14.82 -20.69
CA ARG A 149 -29.28 -16.00 -19.91
C ARG A 149 -28.47 -16.03 -18.62
N VAL A 150 -29.11 -15.83 -17.47
CA VAL A 150 -28.41 -15.80 -16.18
C VAL A 150 -28.80 -17.02 -15.36
N ALA A 151 -27.82 -17.87 -15.07
CA ALA A 151 -28.02 -19.01 -14.19
C ALA A 151 -28.11 -18.54 -12.73
N VAL A 152 -29.14 -19.02 -12.02
CA VAL A 152 -29.43 -18.68 -10.62
C VAL A 152 -29.97 -19.90 -9.90
N GLN A 153 -29.66 -20.02 -8.61
CA GLN A 153 -30.29 -21.04 -7.78
C GLN A 153 -31.77 -20.69 -7.54
N ARG A 154 -32.65 -21.71 -7.50
CA ARG A 154 -34.07 -21.52 -7.16
C ARG A 154 -34.23 -20.94 -5.76
N GLY A 155 -35.06 -19.90 -5.67
CA GLY A 155 -35.32 -19.19 -4.43
C GLY A 155 -34.20 -18.24 -3.99
N ASP A 156 -33.13 -18.07 -4.78
CA ASP A 156 -32.01 -17.19 -4.47
C ASP A 156 -32.39 -15.69 -4.49
N TYR A 157 -31.70 -14.89 -3.68
CA TYR A 157 -31.96 -13.44 -3.59
C TYR A 157 -31.57 -12.69 -4.87
N ALA A 158 -30.66 -13.22 -5.69
CA ALA A 158 -30.30 -12.63 -6.98
C ALA A 158 -31.52 -12.44 -7.89
N ILE A 159 -32.53 -13.32 -7.79
CA ILE A 159 -33.78 -13.20 -8.57
C ILE A 159 -34.51 -11.91 -8.17
N GLU A 160 -34.67 -11.66 -6.86
CA GLU A 160 -35.31 -10.46 -6.32
C GLU A 160 -34.50 -9.21 -6.68
N TYR A 161 -33.18 -9.26 -6.54
CA TYR A 161 -32.29 -8.15 -6.85
C TYR A 161 -32.35 -7.75 -8.32
N LEU A 162 -32.19 -8.71 -9.24
CA LEU A 162 -32.16 -8.44 -10.68
C LEU A 162 -33.53 -7.97 -11.20
N THR A 163 -34.62 -8.58 -10.70
CA THR A 163 -35.98 -8.16 -11.04
C THR A 163 -36.29 -6.76 -10.48
N GLY A 164 -35.90 -6.49 -9.23
CA GLY A 164 -36.08 -5.19 -8.58
C GLY A 164 -35.26 -4.07 -9.23
N ALA A 165 -34.12 -4.41 -9.84
CA ALA A 165 -33.33 -3.49 -10.66
C ALA A 165 -33.93 -3.22 -12.05
N GLY A 166 -35.02 -3.91 -12.42
CA GLY A 166 -35.71 -3.73 -13.70
C GLY A 166 -34.99 -4.32 -14.92
N LEU A 167 -34.12 -5.32 -14.70
CA LEU A 167 -33.38 -5.98 -15.78
C LEU A 167 -34.22 -7.10 -16.42
N ASP A 168 -34.28 -7.15 -17.75
CA ASP A 168 -34.95 -8.22 -18.51
C ASP A 168 -34.00 -9.41 -18.70
N VAL A 169 -33.85 -10.19 -17.63
CA VAL A 169 -32.97 -11.35 -17.59
C VAL A 169 -33.73 -12.63 -17.92
N ARG A 170 -33.15 -13.48 -18.78
CA ARG A 170 -33.64 -14.85 -18.99
C ARG A 170 -33.06 -15.78 -17.94
N PHE A 171 -33.77 -15.96 -16.83
CA PHE A 171 -33.32 -16.84 -15.75
C PHE A 171 -33.21 -18.31 -16.19
N VAL A 172 -32.08 -18.94 -15.87
CA VAL A 172 -31.87 -20.38 -16.01
C VAL A 172 -31.73 -20.96 -14.61
N TYR A 173 -32.81 -21.56 -14.12
CA TYR A 173 -32.89 -22.01 -12.72
C TYR A 173 -32.17 -23.34 -12.49
N THR A 174 -31.40 -23.42 -11.40
CA THR A 174 -30.76 -24.64 -10.91
C THR A 174 -31.07 -24.89 -9.44
N ASP A 175 -30.83 -26.10 -8.96
CA ASP A 175 -31.10 -26.46 -7.57
C ASP A 175 -29.98 -26.03 -6.61
N ASP A 176 -28.78 -25.77 -7.15
CA ASP A 176 -27.58 -25.35 -6.42
C ASP A 176 -26.62 -24.49 -7.30
N PHE A 177 -25.65 -23.84 -6.66
CA PHE A 177 -24.66 -22.98 -7.31
C PHE A 177 -23.65 -23.73 -8.19
N ARG A 178 -23.30 -24.98 -7.86
CA ARG A 178 -22.38 -25.79 -8.67
C ARG A 178 -23.01 -26.10 -10.03
N SER A 179 -24.30 -26.43 -10.04
CA SER A 179 -25.10 -26.64 -11.23
C SER A 179 -25.21 -25.35 -12.07
N ALA A 180 -25.43 -24.19 -11.44
CA ALA A 180 -25.42 -22.90 -12.14
C ALA A 180 -24.06 -22.61 -12.80
N LEU A 181 -22.98 -22.86 -12.07
CA LEU A 181 -21.61 -22.70 -12.55
C LEU A 181 -21.31 -23.61 -13.76
N ALA A 182 -21.80 -24.85 -13.73
CA ALA A 182 -21.65 -25.79 -14.84
C ALA A 182 -22.32 -25.28 -16.13
N LEU A 183 -23.51 -24.68 -16.04
CA LEU A 183 -24.21 -24.08 -17.19
C LEU A 183 -23.45 -22.89 -17.79
N VAL A 184 -22.82 -22.06 -16.94
CA VAL A 184 -21.95 -20.99 -17.43
C VAL A 184 -20.73 -21.57 -18.14
N ALA A 185 -20.10 -22.59 -17.53
CA ALA A 185 -18.91 -23.24 -18.07
C ALA A 185 -19.16 -23.97 -19.40
N SER A 186 -20.36 -24.54 -19.59
CA SER A 186 -20.78 -25.20 -20.85
C SER A 186 -21.27 -24.22 -21.91
N GLY A 187 -21.65 -23.00 -21.50
CA GLY A 187 -22.20 -21.97 -22.38
C GLY A 187 -23.71 -22.01 -22.58
N GLU A 188 -24.40 -22.87 -21.82
CA GLU A 188 -25.86 -22.90 -21.71
C GLU A 188 -26.41 -21.67 -20.97
N ALA A 189 -25.61 -21.07 -20.09
CA ALA A 189 -25.86 -19.75 -19.51
C ALA A 189 -24.77 -18.76 -19.93
N ASP A 190 -25.15 -17.49 -20.00
CA ASP A 190 -24.26 -16.39 -20.38
C ASP A 190 -23.44 -15.88 -19.19
N ALA A 191 -24.07 -15.85 -18.02
CA ALA A 191 -23.51 -15.49 -16.73
C ALA A 191 -24.23 -16.26 -15.61
N MET A 192 -23.68 -16.22 -14.41
CA MET A 192 -24.43 -16.49 -13.18
C MET A 192 -24.26 -15.32 -12.21
N VAL A 193 -25.27 -15.11 -11.37
CA VAL A 193 -25.14 -14.28 -10.17
C VAL A 193 -25.20 -15.22 -8.98
N GLY A 194 -24.24 -15.11 -8.07
CA GLY A 194 -24.22 -15.95 -6.89
C GLY A 194 -23.26 -15.51 -5.82
N ASP A 195 -23.41 -16.15 -4.67
CA ASP A 195 -22.70 -15.84 -3.44
C ASP A 195 -21.23 -16.22 -3.54
N GLU A 196 -20.35 -15.24 -3.37
CA GLU A 196 -18.97 -15.33 -3.80
C GLU A 196 -18.22 -16.49 -3.16
N GLN A 197 -18.37 -16.66 -1.85
CA GLN A 197 -17.69 -17.71 -1.10
C GLN A 197 -18.04 -19.11 -1.66
N ILE A 198 -19.31 -19.32 -1.99
CA ILE A 198 -19.83 -20.62 -2.46
C ILE A 198 -19.41 -20.85 -3.91
N VAL A 199 -19.57 -19.83 -4.76
CA VAL A 199 -19.18 -19.93 -6.16
C VAL A 199 -17.68 -20.14 -6.28
N LEU A 200 -16.86 -19.39 -5.53
CA LEU A 200 -15.41 -19.57 -5.49
C LEU A 200 -15.03 -20.97 -4.99
N TYR A 201 -15.68 -21.47 -3.92
CA TYR A 201 -15.45 -22.84 -3.45
C TYR A 201 -15.65 -23.86 -4.59
N HIS A 202 -16.75 -23.76 -5.33
CA HIS A 202 -17.02 -24.67 -6.45
C HIS A 202 -16.07 -24.46 -7.65
N ILE A 203 -15.67 -23.22 -7.95
CA ILE A 203 -14.65 -22.94 -8.96
C ILE A 203 -13.33 -23.66 -8.63
N TYR A 204 -12.90 -23.62 -7.36
CA TYR A 204 -11.66 -24.30 -6.94
C TYR A 204 -11.81 -25.82 -6.88
N ASP A 205 -12.91 -26.33 -6.30
CA ASP A 205 -13.18 -27.77 -6.18
C ASP A 205 -13.28 -28.44 -7.55
N ASP A 206 -13.96 -27.81 -8.51
CA ASP A 206 -14.13 -28.33 -9.88
C ASP A 206 -13.03 -27.92 -10.86
N ARG A 207 -11.97 -27.24 -10.38
CA ARG A 207 -10.82 -26.78 -11.19
C ARG A 207 -11.23 -25.92 -12.39
N LEU A 208 -12.16 -24.99 -12.17
CA LEU A 208 -12.71 -24.10 -13.20
C LEU A 208 -12.03 -22.72 -13.23
N SER A 209 -10.95 -22.50 -12.48
CA SER A 209 -10.30 -21.19 -12.34
C SER A 209 -9.80 -20.60 -13.68
N ASP A 210 -9.43 -21.42 -14.65
CA ASP A 210 -9.02 -20.96 -15.99
C ASP A 210 -10.20 -20.70 -16.93
N ARG A 211 -11.39 -21.19 -16.58
CA ARG A 211 -12.59 -21.19 -17.44
C ARG A 211 -13.66 -20.20 -16.98
N ILE A 212 -13.67 -19.83 -15.71
CA ILE A 212 -14.66 -18.93 -15.11
C ILE A 212 -13.93 -17.80 -14.40
N LYS A 213 -14.44 -16.59 -14.57
CA LYS A 213 -13.97 -15.41 -13.84
C LYS A 213 -15.13 -14.66 -13.21
N LYS A 214 -14.85 -14.03 -12.07
CA LYS A 214 -15.67 -12.95 -11.50
C LYS A 214 -15.40 -11.67 -12.29
N THR A 215 -16.45 -10.95 -12.70
CA THR A 215 -16.30 -9.74 -13.54
C THR A 215 -16.65 -8.44 -12.88
N SER A 216 -17.42 -8.48 -11.79
CA SER A 216 -17.89 -7.28 -11.09
C SER A 216 -17.30 -7.17 -9.69
N SER A 217 -17.34 -5.97 -9.10
CA SER A 217 -17.44 -5.85 -7.65
C SER A 217 -18.72 -6.55 -7.17
N PRO A 218 -18.86 -6.87 -5.86
CA PRO A 218 -20.12 -7.37 -5.34
C PRO A 218 -21.29 -6.48 -5.81
N LEU A 219 -22.33 -7.10 -6.37
CA LEU A 219 -23.57 -6.42 -6.75
C LEU A 219 -24.34 -5.94 -5.52
N TYR A 220 -24.27 -6.76 -4.47
CA TYR A 220 -24.80 -6.50 -3.14
C TYR A 220 -24.02 -7.34 -2.13
N VAL A 221 -24.22 -7.01 -0.85
CA VAL A 221 -23.79 -7.83 0.28
C VAL A 221 -25.05 -8.32 0.97
N GLY A 222 -25.27 -9.63 0.92
CA GLY A 222 -26.40 -10.29 1.55
C GLY A 222 -26.22 -10.35 3.06
N GLN A 223 -27.29 -10.05 3.78
CA GLN A 223 -27.38 -10.21 5.23
C GLN A 223 -27.93 -11.61 5.53
N ASP A 224 -27.05 -12.58 5.74
CA ASP A 224 -27.44 -13.95 6.04
C ASP A 224 -27.97 -14.06 7.46
N CYS A 225 -29.24 -14.44 7.58
CA CYS A 225 -29.97 -14.59 8.82
C CYS A 225 -30.50 -16.03 8.94
N MET A 226 -30.80 -16.46 10.16
CA MET A 226 -31.77 -17.54 10.35
C MET A 226 -33.18 -16.95 10.21
N ALA A 227 -34.14 -17.79 9.84
CA ALA A 227 -35.53 -17.35 9.69
C ALA A 227 -36.50 -18.36 10.28
N VAL A 228 -37.60 -17.86 10.82
CA VAL A 228 -38.76 -18.66 11.25
C VAL A 228 -39.98 -18.20 10.48
N ALA A 229 -41.03 -19.02 10.39
CA ALA A 229 -42.31 -18.56 9.85
C ALA A 229 -42.84 -17.36 10.67
N THR A 230 -43.42 -16.37 9.98
CA THR A 230 -43.95 -15.16 10.63
C THR A 230 -44.88 -15.49 11.79
N GLY A 231 -44.66 -14.81 12.93
CA GLY A 231 -45.43 -14.99 14.16
C GLY A 231 -44.78 -15.93 15.17
N ASN A 232 -43.70 -16.63 14.82
CA ASN A 232 -42.96 -17.50 15.75
C ASN A 232 -41.94 -16.71 16.60
N ALA A 233 -42.42 -15.71 17.33
CA ALA A 233 -41.59 -14.77 18.09
C ALA A 233 -40.77 -15.45 19.21
N ILE A 234 -41.28 -16.54 19.79
CA ILE A 234 -40.57 -17.25 20.86
C ILE A 234 -39.31 -17.92 20.31
N LEU A 235 -39.43 -18.72 19.24
CA LEU A 235 -38.26 -19.37 18.64
C LEU A 235 -37.27 -18.33 18.11
N LEU A 236 -37.77 -17.27 17.47
CA LEU A 236 -36.92 -16.18 17.02
C LEU A 236 -36.09 -15.58 18.17
N SER A 237 -36.72 -15.32 19.32
CA SER A 237 -36.03 -14.79 20.49
C SER A 237 -34.95 -15.73 21.03
N VAL A 238 -35.15 -17.05 20.93
CA VAL A 238 -34.15 -18.06 21.30
C VAL A 238 -32.96 -17.97 20.35
N LEU A 239 -33.21 -17.91 19.04
CA LEU A 239 -32.14 -17.80 18.03
C LEU A 239 -31.35 -16.50 18.18
N ASP A 240 -32.02 -15.36 18.35
CA ASP A 240 -31.38 -14.07 18.57
C ASP A 240 -30.51 -14.05 19.82
N THR A 241 -31.02 -14.62 20.92
CA THR A 241 -30.26 -14.73 22.17
C THR A 241 -29.02 -15.60 21.97
N GLY A 242 -29.16 -16.71 21.25
CA GLY A 242 -28.05 -17.61 20.91
C GLY A 242 -26.99 -16.93 20.04
N ILE A 243 -27.39 -16.25 18.97
CA ILE A 243 -26.49 -15.52 18.08
C ILE A 243 -25.74 -14.42 18.84
N ARG A 244 -26.46 -13.66 19.67
CA ARG A 244 -25.85 -12.62 20.51
C ARG A 244 -24.80 -13.19 21.46
N ARG A 245 -25.11 -14.28 22.17
CA ARG A 245 -24.14 -14.95 23.05
C ARG A 245 -22.95 -15.53 22.29
N ALA A 246 -23.17 -16.10 21.11
CA ALA A 246 -22.10 -16.62 20.27
C ALA A 246 -21.13 -15.51 19.84
N ARG A 247 -21.64 -14.30 19.59
CA ARG A 247 -20.83 -13.10 19.36
C ARG A 247 -20.09 -12.65 20.62
N GLU A 248 -20.78 -12.50 21.74
CA GLU A 248 -20.20 -12.04 23.02
C GLU A 248 -19.10 -12.97 23.53
N THR A 249 -19.24 -14.28 23.32
CA THR A 249 -18.27 -15.30 23.76
C THR A 249 -17.12 -15.54 22.77
N GLY A 250 -17.15 -14.92 21.58
CA GLY A 250 -16.18 -15.19 20.49
C GLY A 250 -16.34 -16.56 19.83
N THR A 251 -17.44 -17.27 20.10
CA THR A 251 -17.76 -18.56 19.46
C THR A 251 -18.00 -18.37 17.96
N LEU A 252 -18.75 -17.33 17.58
CA LEU A 252 -19.03 -17.04 16.16
C LEU A 252 -17.74 -16.77 15.38
N ASP A 253 -16.82 -16.00 15.96
CA ASP A 253 -15.50 -15.73 15.39
C ASP A 253 -14.66 -17.01 15.24
N THR A 254 -14.77 -17.93 16.19
CA THR A 254 -14.07 -19.22 16.14
C THR A 254 -14.60 -20.10 15.02
N ILE A 255 -15.92 -20.16 14.85
CA ILE A 255 -16.56 -20.83 13.71
C ILE A 255 -16.11 -20.18 12.41
N ASN A 256 -16.17 -18.85 12.32
CA ASN A 256 -15.74 -18.11 11.13
C ASN A 256 -14.29 -18.42 10.75
N ARG A 257 -13.34 -18.33 11.69
CA ARG A 257 -11.92 -18.64 11.43
C ARG A 257 -11.69 -20.09 11.03
N LYS A 258 -12.45 -21.04 11.60
CA LYS A 258 -12.32 -22.46 11.27
C LYS A 258 -12.66 -22.73 9.80
N TRP A 259 -13.71 -22.10 9.31
CA TRP A 259 -14.30 -22.39 8.00
C TRP A 259 -13.79 -21.48 6.88
N MET A 260 -13.68 -20.19 7.16
CA MET A 260 -13.20 -19.18 6.21
C MET A 260 -11.68 -19.06 6.20
N GLY A 261 -11.01 -19.69 7.17
CA GLY A 261 -9.61 -19.47 7.45
C GLY A 261 -9.36 -18.12 8.08
N VAL A 262 -8.08 -17.81 8.29
CA VAL A 262 -7.63 -16.48 8.68
C VAL A 262 -7.17 -15.81 7.39
N SER A 263 -7.72 -14.63 7.08
CA SER A 263 -7.07 -13.74 6.11
C SER A 263 -5.64 -13.55 6.61
N LEU A 264 -4.67 -14.19 5.94
CA LEU A 264 -3.30 -13.72 5.93
C LEU A 264 -3.39 -12.34 5.32
N ALA A 265 -3.66 -11.35 6.17
CA ALA A 265 -3.14 -10.02 5.98
C ALA A 265 -1.62 -10.22 5.97
N LEU A 266 -1.09 -10.68 4.84
CA LEU A 266 0.08 -10.04 4.29
C LEU A 266 -0.34 -8.59 4.28
N GLU A 267 -0.07 -7.86 5.37
CA GLU A 267 0.02 -6.43 5.32
C GLU A 267 0.92 -6.19 4.12
N THR A 268 0.31 -5.88 2.98
CA THR A 268 1.04 -5.46 1.81
C THR A 268 1.54 -4.09 2.22
N LYS A 269 2.69 -4.10 2.92
CA LYS A 269 3.54 -2.98 3.28
C LYS A 269 4.12 -2.29 2.04
N ARG A 270 3.41 -2.40 0.92
CA ARG A 270 3.63 -1.79 -0.38
C ARG A 270 3.24 -0.32 -0.36
N SER A 271 2.48 0.17 0.64
CA SER A 271 2.10 1.59 0.74
C SER A 271 3.06 2.47 1.54
N THR A 272 3.95 1.91 2.37
CA THR A 272 4.90 2.72 3.16
C THR A 272 6.24 2.89 2.45
N TRP A 273 6.66 1.88 1.67
CA TRP A 273 7.94 1.89 0.96
C TRP A 273 8.07 3.02 -0.07
N TRP A 274 7.02 3.33 -0.84
CA TRP A 274 7.05 4.47 -1.77
C TRP A 274 7.10 5.82 -1.05
N ARG A 275 6.51 5.93 0.15
CA ARG A 275 6.58 7.16 0.97
C ARG A 275 7.99 7.35 1.54
N THR A 276 8.60 6.28 2.06
CA THR A 276 9.99 6.32 2.55
C THR A 276 11.00 6.50 1.42
N PHE A 277 10.78 5.86 0.26
CA PHE A 277 11.63 6.02 -0.91
C PHE A 277 11.50 7.42 -1.51
N GLY A 278 10.29 7.98 -1.57
CA GLY A 278 10.04 9.36 -2.00
C GLY A 278 10.74 10.38 -1.11
N LEU A 279 10.70 10.21 0.22
CA LEU A 279 11.42 11.07 1.17
C LEU A 279 12.95 10.94 1.03
N ALA A 280 13.46 9.71 0.83
CA ALA A 280 14.89 9.48 0.62
C ALA A 280 15.39 10.12 -0.70
N MET A 281 14.61 10.00 -1.78
CA MET A 281 14.91 10.63 -3.07
C MET A 281 14.84 12.15 -2.99
N ALA A 282 13.86 12.71 -2.28
CA ALA A 282 13.78 14.15 -2.03
C ALA A 282 15.00 14.64 -1.23
N GLY A 283 15.41 13.91 -0.19
CA GLY A 283 16.61 14.21 0.58
C GLY A 283 17.89 14.14 -0.24
N ALA A 284 18.04 13.12 -1.10
CA ALA A 284 19.17 12.98 -2.01
C ALA A 284 19.22 14.12 -3.05
N ALA A 285 18.06 14.50 -3.61
CA ALA A 285 17.97 15.63 -4.53
C ALA A 285 18.36 16.95 -3.85
N LEU A 286 17.99 17.14 -2.58
CA LEU A 286 18.35 18.31 -1.79
C LEU A 286 19.85 18.37 -1.47
N LEU A 287 20.47 17.22 -1.19
CA LEU A 287 21.92 17.11 -1.03
C LEU A 287 22.67 17.39 -2.35
N VAL A 288 22.18 16.86 -3.47
CA VAL A 288 22.76 17.15 -4.79
C VAL A 288 22.62 18.63 -5.12
N ALA A 289 21.45 19.24 -4.88
CA ALA A 289 21.24 20.67 -5.06
C ALA A 289 22.18 21.50 -4.17
N LEU A 290 22.39 21.08 -2.92
CA LEU A 290 23.33 21.72 -1.99
C LEU A 290 24.78 21.64 -2.51
N VAL A 291 25.21 20.47 -2.98
CA VAL A 291 26.56 20.27 -3.56
C VAL A 291 26.72 21.12 -4.82
N VAL A 292 25.70 21.19 -5.68
CA VAL A 292 25.71 22.05 -6.88
C VAL A 292 25.84 23.52 -6.47
N VAL A 293 25.07 23.99 -5.49
CA VAL A 293 25.17 25.37 -4.98
C VAL A 293 26.57 25.67 -4.41
N ILE A 294 27.14 24.73 -3.65
CA ILE A 294 28.51 24.86 -3.12
C ILE A 294 29.52 24.94 -4.26
N LYS A 295 29.41 24.07 -5.28
CA LYS A 295 30.32 24.06 -6.44
C LYS A 295 30.18 25.31 -7.31
N VAL A 296 28.96 25.80 -7.53
CA VAL A 296 28.72 27.06 -8.26
C VAL A 296 29.29 28.24 -7.48
N ARG A 297 29.16 28.27 -6.15
CA ARG A 297 29.80 29.30 -5.31
C ARG A 297 31.32 29.24 -5.40
N GLU A 298 31.91 28.04 -5.31
CA GLU A 298 33.36 27.84 -5.43
C GLU A 298 33.88 28.34 -6.79
N GLN A 299 33.19 28.01 -7.88
CA GLN A 299 33.52 28.49 -9.23
C GLN A 299 33.34 30.01 -9.37
N SER A 300 32.28 30.59 -8.79
CA SER A 300 32.06 32.03 -8.84
C SER A 300 33.15 32.81 -8.09
N ILE A 301 33.59 32.33 -6.93
CA ILE A 301 34.66 32.95 -6.12
C ILE A 301 36.01 32.80 -6.83
N ALA A 302 36.29 31.63 -7.41
CA ALA A 302 37.51 31.40 -8.19
C ALA A 302 37.59 32.32 -9.42
N GLY A 303 36.47 32.56 -10.09
CA GLY A 303 36.38 33.49 -11.22
C GLY A 303 36.73 34.92 -10.83
N THR A 304 36.17 35.43 -9.73
CA THR A 304 36.46 36.78 -9.24
C THR A 304 37.92 36.93 -8.80
N ALA A 305 38.45 35.96 -8.05
CA ALA A 305 39.84 35.97 -7.58
C ALA A 305 40.85 35.91 -8.75
N CYS A 306 40.55 35.14 -9.80
CA CYS A 306 41.41 35.06 -10.98
C CYS A 306 41.46 36.38 -11.76
N SER A 307 40.33 37.10 -11.84
CA SER A 307 40.28 38.41 -12.50
C SER A 307 41.11 39.48 -11.77
N GLU A 308 41.10 39.46 -10.44
CA GLU A 308 41.85 40.39 -9.61
C GLU A 308 43.36 40.09 -9.67
N LEU A 309 43.74 38.81 -9.60
CA LEU A 309 45.14 38.41 -9.72
C LEU A 309 45.74 38.77 -11.10
N ARG A 310 44.98 38.58 -12.19
CA ARG A 310 45.41 38.98 -13.54
C ARG A 310 45.63 40.47 -13.67
N ARG A 311 44.80 41.29 -13.01
CA ARG A 311 44.96 42.75 -13.00
C ARG A 311 46.26 43.15 -12.30
N THR A 312 46.57 42.54 -11.16
CA THR A 312 47.80 42.81 -10.42
C THR A 312 49.04 42.37 -11.20
N ILE A 313 49.00 41.22 -11.88
CA ILE A 313 50.10 40.75 -12.74
C ILE A 313 50.31 41.73 -13.90
N ALA A 314 49.25 42.11 -14.60
CA ALA A 314 49.34 43.08 -15.70
C ALA A 314 49.89 44.44 -15.25
N GLU A 315 49.54 44.88 -14.04
CA GLU A 315 50.08 46.12 -13.48
C GLU A 315 51.57 45.99 -13.13
N GLN A 316 52.02 44.83 -12.62
CA GLN A 316 53.44 44.59 -12.37
C GLN A 316 54.25 44.49 -13.66
N ASP A 317 53.74 43.82 -14.68
CA ASP A 317 54.39 43.72 -15.99
C ASP A 317 54.56 45.11 -16.63
N ALA A 318 53.51 45.95 -16.58
CA ALA A 318 53.59 47.33 -17.05
C ALA A 318 54.64 48.16 -16.28
N ARG A 319 54.79 47.94 -14.96
CA ARG A 319 55.85 48.59 -14.16
C ARG A 319 57.25 48.09 -14.56
N ILE A 320 57.41 46.80 -14.82
CA ILE A 320 58.69 46.21 -15.27
C ILE A 320 59.06 46.78 -16.65
N GLU A 321 58.11 46.88 -17.58
CA GLU A 321 58.32 47.50 -18.89
C GLU A 321 58.70 48.99 -18.77
N ALA A 322 58.03 49.73 -17.89
CA ALA A 322 58.37 51.13 -17.64
C ALA A 322 59.79 51.29 -17.06
N LEU A 323 60.18 50.43 -16.11
CA LEU A 323 61.52 50.43 -15.52
C LEU A 323 62.60 50.02 -16.52
N THR A 324 62.34 49.03 -17.36
CA THR A 324 63.28 48.61 -18.42
C THR A 324 63.45 49.71 -19.47
N ALA A 325 62.37 50.38 -19.89
CA ALA A 325 62.43 51.54 -20.77
C ALA A 325 63.19 52.73 -20.14
N ALA A 326 62.96 53.00 -18.84
CA ALA A 326 63.69 54.04 -18.12
C ALA A 326 65.20 53.73 -18.01
N ASN A 327 65.56 52.48 -17.71
CA ASN A 327 66.95 52.02 -17.68
C ASN A 327 67.62 52.10 -19.06
N ALA A 328 66.90 51.79 -20.14
CA ALA A 328 67.40 51.95 -21.50
C ALA A 328 67.70 53.42 -21.83
N ARG A 329 66.82 54.36 -21.41
CA ARG A 329 67.06 55.80 -21.56
C ARG A 329 68.28 56.25 -20.77
N LEU A 330 68.41 55.82 -19.51
CA LEU A 330 69.57 56.13 -18.68
C LEU A 330 70.88 55.63 -19.30
N ARG A 331 70.89 54.44 -19.92
CA ARG A 331 72.06 53.94 -20.65
C ARG A 331 72.43 54.83 -21.83
N LEU A 332 71.45 55.24 -22.64
CA LEU A 332 71.67 56.16 -23.75
C LEU A 332 72.20 57.52 -23.27
N ASP A 333 71.68 58.06 -22.16
CA ASP A 333 72.16 59.30 -21.57
C ASP A 333 73.60 59.17 -21.03
N LEU A 334 73.93 58.03 -20.42
CA LEU A 334 75.30 57.74 -19.96
C LEU A 334 76.28 57.63 -21.13
N GLU A 335 75.90 56.94 -22.21
CA GLU A 335 76.70 56.87 -23.44
C GLU A 335 76.86 58.25 -24.10
N ALA A 336 75.81 59.07 -24.12
CA ALA A 336 75.89 60.44 -24.62
C ALA A 336 76.85 61.30 -23.78
N ARG A 337 76.82 61.16 -22.46
CA ARG A 337 77.77 61.83 -21.55
C ARG A 337 79.20 61.33 -21.74
N SER A 338 79.42 60.03 -21.92
CA SER A 338 80.78 59.51 -22.15
C SER A 338 81.36 60.04 -23.45
N ARG A 339 80.55 60.10 -24.53
CA ARG A 339 80.95 60.70 -25.81
C ARG A 339 81.28 62.19 -25.65
N LEU A 340 80.47 62.94 -24.90
CA LEU A 340 80.76 64.34 -24.61
C LEU A 340 82.04 64.53 -23.79
N GLU A 341 82.32 63.65 -22.83
CA GLU A 341 83.58 63.66 -22.07
C GLU A 341 84.79 63.30 -22.95
N GLU A 342 84.65 62.33 -23.86
CA GLU A 342 85.69 61.99 -24.83
C GLU A 342 85.95 63.14 -25.81
N ASP A 343 84.90 63.76 -26.36
CA ASP A 343 85.03 64.94 -27.23
C ASP A 343 85.65 66.13 -26.49
N LYS A 344 85.27 66.36 -25.23
CA LYS A 344 85.90 67.38 -24.39
C LYS A 344 87.39 67.08 -24.18
N ARG A 345 87.76 65.83 -23.84
CA ARG A 345 89.18 65.42 -23.73
C ARG A 345 89.93 65.62 -25.05
N ARG A 346 89.29 65.36 -26.20
CA ARG A 346 89.89 65.58 -27.52
C ARG A 346 90.13 67.06 -27.79
N ILE A 347 89.15 67.92 -27.49
CA ILE A 347 89.28 69.38 -27.62
C ILE A 347 90.34 69.93 -26.66
N ASP A 348 90.37 69.46 -25.41
CA ASP A 348 91.37 69.84 -24.41
C ASP A 348 92.78 69.40 -24.86
N ALA A 349 92.92 68.21 -25.47
CA ALA A 349 94.16 67.72 -26.05
C ALA A 349 94.59 68.51 -27.30
N GLU A 350 93.67 68.83 -28.21
CA GLU A 350 93.93 69.65 -29.41
C GLU A 350 94.33 71.08 -29.02
N SER A 351 93.68 71.67 -28.02
CA SER A 351 94.03 73.01 -27.53
C SER A 351 95.33 73.03 -26.74
N ALA A 352 95.66 71.96 -25.99
CA ALA A 352 96.98 71.78 -25.40
C ALA A 352 98.07 71.62 -26.48
N ALA A 353 97.83 70.83 -27.53
CA ALA A 353 98.75 70.67 -28.64
C ALA A 353 99.00 71.99 -29.38
N ARG A 354 97.97 72.80 -29.65
CA ARG A 354 98.12 74.14 -30.23
C ARG A 354 98.93 75.08 -29.34
N ARG A 355 98.74 75.04 -28.00
CA ARG A 355 99.57 75.83 -27.08
C ARG A 355 101.03 75.40 -27.11
N VAL A 356 101.30 74.09 -27.19
CA VAL A 356 102.68 73.58 -27.33
C VAL A 356 103.27 74.00 -28.68
N GLU A 357 102.51 73.95 -29.77
CA GLU A 357 102.96 74.38 -31.09
C GLU A 357 103.24 75.89 -31.15
N GLU A 358 102.38 76.73 -30.56
CA GLU A 358 102.63 78.18 -30.43
C GLU A 358 103.86 78.47 -29.56
N LEU A 359 104.02 77.79 -28.42
CA LEU A 359 105.19 77.96 -27.56
C LEU A 359 106.47 77.51 -28.26
N THR A 360 106.43 76.44 -29.05
CA THR A 360 107.57 75.95 -29.83
C THR A 360 107.91 76.91 -30.98
N ARG A 361 106.89 77.44 -31.67
CA ARG A 361 107.08 78.43 -32.75
C ARG A 361 107.65 79.75 -32.22
N CYS A 362 107.22 80.21 -31.04
CA CYS A 362 107.80 81.38 -30.36
C CYS A 362 109.25 81.12 -29.90
N ALA A 363 109.55 79.94 -29.37
CA ALA A 363 110.90 79.59 -28.93
C ALA A 363 111.90 79.49 -30.11
N ILE A 364 111.48 78.94 -31.25
CA ILE A 364 112.31 78.84 -32.46
C ILE A 364 112.55 80.22 -33.09
N ALA A 365 111.55 81.11 -33.09
CA ALA A 365 111.70 82.48 -33.59
C ALA A 365 112.66 83.32 -32.72
N ALA A 366 112.63 83.16 -31.40
CA ALA A 366 113.55 83.86 -30.49
C ALA A 366 115.00 83.36 -30.57
N ALA A 367 115.23 82.10 -30.99
CA ALA A 367 116.57 81.52 -31.10
C ALA A 367 117.33 81.91 -32.39
N PHE A 368 116.63 82.40 -33.42
CA PHE A 368 117.24 82.75 -34.71
C PHE A 368 117.67 84.22 -34.84
N ASP A 369 117.23 85.11 -33.94
CA ASP A 369 117.43 86.56 -34.05
C ASP A 369 118.68 87.09 -33.30
N SER A 370 119.44 86.23 -32.62
CA SER A 370 120.62 86.62 -31.82
C SER A 370 121.98 86.28 -32.45
N THR A 371 122.04 85.77 -33.68
CA THR A 371 123.28 85.23 -34.30
C THR A 371 123.73 85.88 -35.63
N LYS A 372 123.21 87.04 -36.04
CA LYS A 372 123.72 87.78 -37.22
C LYS A 372 123.69 89.32 -37.09
N ALA A 373 124.57 89.90 -36.26
CA ALA A 373 124.98 91.30 -36.38
C ALA A 373 126.35 91.58 -35.71
N HIS A 374 127.37 90.83 -36.13
CA HIS A 374 128.79 91.13 -35.92
C HIS A 374 129.55 90.73 -37.19
N ASP A 375 129.61 91.63 -38.16
CA ASP A 375 130.84 92.04 -38.85
C ASP A 375 130.50 92.96 -40.05
N LYS A 376 131.14 94.14 -40.08
CA LYS A 376 131.24 95.03 -41.25
C LYS A 376 132.61 94.81 -41.88
N PRO A 377 132.79 95.08 -43.19
CA PRO A 377 133.67 96.21 -43.50
C PRO A 377 133.30 97.04 -44.76
N VAL A 378 133.60 98.34 -44.63
CA VAL A 378 134.13 99.32 -45.60
C VAL A 378 133.87 99.11 -47.11
N ALA A 379 133.11 100.04 -47.73
CA ALA A 379 133.57 100.94 -48.81
C ALA A 379 132.45 101.89 -49.27
N SER A 380 132.35 103.05 -48.62
CA SER A 380 132.33 104.43 -49.19
C SER A 380 131.88 105.39 -48.10
#